data_AF-A0A7Z9VNI0-F1
#
_entry.id   AF-A0A7Z9VNI0-F1
#
_cell.length_a   1.000
_cell.length_b   1.000
_cell.length_c   1.000
_cell.angle_alpha   90.00
_cell.angle_beta   90.00
_cell.angle_gamma   90.00
#
_symmetry.space_group_name_H-M   'P 1'
#
loop_
_entity.id
_entity.type
_entity.pdbx_description
1 polymer ?
#
loop_
_entity_poly.entity_id
_entity_poly.type
_entity_poly.pdbx_seq_one_letter_code
_entity_poly.pdbx_strand_id
1 'polypeptide(L)'
;MSFVIKVKQSLFIAFLFLVLSYLLIDTGLHGDDYTVIASLNGHSFWSFINQSPTEVGSLILNPISFYGLWWTYSVFEYEYQIIYDLIKILSNATSIYLIFRFFSDYLPHDRAFIASLIFVLYPLHDTTLYWYMTLQYVLTPAILLYAHHLIRNNQIQTGFFVTTIGSFLSYASPPYVFGLAIIFLIEKRFKKA
;
A
#
# COMPACT_ATOMS: atom_id res chain seq x y z
N MET A 1 31.66 -11.81 4.95
CA MET A 1 30.61 -11.22 5.81
C MET A 1 29.43 -10.65 5.00
N SER A 2 29.67 -9.80 3.99
CA SER A 2 28.62 -9.25 3.11
C SER A 2 27.74 -10.30 2.39
N PHE A 3 28.32 -11.39 1.88
CA PHE A 3 27.57 -12.44 1.18
C PHE A 3 26.58 -13.19 2.08
N VAL A 4 26.99 -13.57 3.29
CA VAL A 4 26.14 -14.29 4.25
C VAL A 4 24.96 -13.43 4.72
N ILE A 5 25.18 -12.12 4.88
CA ILE A 5 24.12 -11.16 5.22
C ILE A 5 23.10 -11.06 4.07
N LYS A 6 23.57 -10.97 2.82
CA LYS A 6 22.70 -10.97 1.63
C LYS A 6 21.86 -12.24 1.51
N VAL A 7 22.45 -13.42 1.75
CA VAL A 7 21.74 -14.71 1.69
C VAL A 7 20.67 -14.83 2.78
N LYS A 8 20.94 -14.38 4.01
CA LYS A 8 19.94 -14.34 5.08
C LYS A 8 18.78 -13.39 4.75
N GLN A 9 19.08 -12.24 4.15
CA GLN A 9 18.07 -11.28 3.72
C GLN A 9 17.20 -11.82 2.58
N SER A 10 17.78 -12.50 1.59
CA SER A 10 17.00 -13.10 0.49
C SER A 10 16.12 -14.25 0.95
N LEU A 11 16.61 -15.11 1.84
CA LEU A 11 15.82 -16.19 2.45
C LEU A 11 14.62 -15.64 3.22
N PHE A 12 14.82 -14.55 3.94
CA PHE A 12 13.77 -13.90 4.70
C PHE A 12 12.71 -13.25 3.81
N ILE A 13 13.12 -12.56 2.74
CA ILE A 13 12.17 -12.03 1.75
C ILE A 13 11.37 -13.18 1.14
N ALA A 14 12.04 -14.27 0.75
CA ALA A 14 11.37 -15.45 0.23
C ALA A 14 10.37 -16.05 1.23
N PHE A 15 10.72 -16.12 2.52
CA PHE A 15 9.82 -16.56 3.58
C PHE A 15 8.61 -15.64 3.73
N LEU A 16 8.80 -14.32 3.70
CA LEU A 16 7.70 -13.35 3.75
C LEU A 16 6.74 -13.55 2.58
N PHE A 17 7.27 -13.68 1.36
CA PHE A 17 6.46 -13.96 0.17
C PHE A 17 5.72 -15.29 0.32
N LEU A 18 6.36 -16.34 0.85
CA LEU A 18 5.72 -17.64 1.08
C LEU A 18 4.55 -17.53 2.06
N VAL A 19 4.72 -16.80 3.17
CA VAL A 19 3.64 -16.56 4.16
C VAL A 19 2.49 -15.79 3.52
N LEU A 20 2.79 -14.71 2.79
CA LEU A 20 1.75 -13.92 2.12
C LEU A 20 1.03 -14.72 1.03
N SER A 21 1.77 -15.52 0.24
CA SER A 21 1.18 -16.43 -0.75
C SER A 21 0.27 -17.45 -0.09
N TYR A 22 0.68 -18.03 1.05
CA TYR A 22 -0.16 -18.95 1.81
C TYR A 22 -1.45 -18.30 2.29
N LEU A 23 -1.40 -17.03 2.69
CA LEU A 23 -2.58 -16.31 3.19
C LEU A 23 -3.51 -15.82 2.08
N LEU A 24 -2.98 -15.46 0.90
CA LEU A 24 -3.70 -14.65 -0.08
C LEU A 24 -4.08 -15.37 -1.37
N ILE A 25 -3.37 -16.43 -1.75
CA ILE A 25 -3.73 -17.21 -2.94
C ILE A 25 -5.09 -17.87 -2.71
N ASP A 26 -5.96 -17.82 -3.72
CA ASP A 26 -7.30 -18.43 -3.72
C ASP A 26 -8.29 -17.76 -2.75
N THR A 27 -7.97 -16.55 -2.29
CA THR A 27 -8.91 -15.72 -1.50
C THR A 27 -9.92 -14.99 -2.39
N GLY A 28 -9.64 -14.92 -3.69
CA GLY A 28 -10.59 -14.51 -4.71
C GLY A 28 -11.04 -13.05 -4.62
N LEU A 29 -12.05 -12.72 -5.40
CA LEU A 29 -12.68 -11.41 -5.42
C LEU A 29 -13.90 -11.39 -4.48
N HIS A 30 -14.24 -10.21 -3.97
CA HIS A 30 -15.38 -10.00 -3.08
C HIS A 30 -16.54 -9.33 -3.83
N GLY A 31 -17.74 -9.30 -3.23
CA GLY A 31 -18.99 -8.85 -3.87
C GLY A 31 -18.89 -7.51 -4.63
N ASP A 32 -18.24 -6.52 -4.02
CA ASP A 32 -18.06 -5.20 -4.64
C ASP A 32 -17.06 -5.24 -5.81
N ASP A 33 -16.03 -6.09 -5.75
CA ASP A 33 -15.09 -6.27 -6.86
C ASP A 33 -15.85 -6.76 -8.12
N TYR A 34 -16.75 -7.73 -7.95
CA TYR A 34 -17.60 -8.23 -9.03
C TYR A 34 -18.54 -7.15 -9.58
N THR A 35 -19.04 -6.27 -8.71
CA THR A 35 -19.89 -5.13 -9.12
C THR A 35 -19.10 -4.15 -9.99
N VAL A 36 -17.83 -3.88 -9.63
CA VAL A 36 -16.95 -3.01 -10.43
C VAL A 36 -16.63 -3.67 -11.78
N ILE A 37 -16.30 -4.96 -11.81
CA ILE A 37 -16.06 -5.68 -13.08
C ILE A 37 -17.31 -5.64 -13.97
N ALA A 38 -18.50 -5.88 -13.40
CA ALA A 38 -19.76 -5.79 -14.15
C ALA A 38 -19.99 -4.40 -14.73
N SER A 39 -19.67 -3.33 -13.99
CA SER A 39 -19.78 -1.95 -14.46
C SER A 39 -18.77 -1.58 -15.56
N LEU A 40 -17.65 -2.29 -15.62
CA LEU A 40 -16.57 -2.09 -16.60
C LEU A 40 -16.58 -3.13 -17.73
N ASN A 41 -17.65 -3.94 -17.83
CA ASN A 41 -17.74 -5.01 -18.82
C ASN A 41 -17.61 -4.45 -20.25
N GLY A 42 -16.69 -5.01 -21.02
CA GLY A 42 -16.40 -4.58 -22.39
C GLY A 42 -15.48 -3.36 -22.49
N HIS A 43 -15.03 -2.79 -21.37
CA HIS A 43 -13.97 -1.79 -21.42
C HIS A 43 -12.62 -2.46 -21.71
N SER A 44 -11.96 -2.03 -22.78
CA SER A 44 -10.51 -2.24 -22.95
C SER A 44 -9.71 -1.29 -22.06
N PHE A 45 -8.43 -1.59 -21.81
CA PHE A 45 -7.51 -0.70 -21.11
C PHE A 45 -7.55 0.75 -21.62
N TRP A 46 -7.57 0.93 -22.95
CA TRP A 46 -7.62 2.25 -23.57
C TRP A 46 -8.95 2.98 -23.34
N SER A 47 -10.05 2.24 -23.26
CA SER A 47 -11.34 2.85 -22.91
C SER A 47 -11.42 3.19 -21.42
N PHE A 48 -10.79 2.40 -20.54
CA PHE A 48 -10.73 2.68 -19.10
C PHE A 48 -9.98 3.99 -18.83
N ILE A 49 -8.80 4.19 -19.43
CA ILE A 49 -8.02 5.41 -19.17
C ILE A 49 -8.69 6.69 -19.68
N ASN A 50 -9.56 6.56 -20.68
CA ASN A 50 -10.27 7.66 -21.33
C ASN A 50 -11.65 7.94 -20.70
N GLN A 51 -11.99 7.27 -19.59
CA GLN A 51 -13.25 7.52 -18.88
C GLN A 51 -13.33 8.96 -18.37
N SER A 52 -14.53 9.53 -18.48
CA SER A 52 -14.86 10.88 -18.09
C SER A 52 -15.43 10.95 -16.67
N PRO A 53 -15.39 12.12 -16.00
CA PRO A 53 -15.98 12.29 -14.67
C PRO A 53 -17.47 11.93 -14.59
N THR A 54 -18.21 11.98 -15.71
CA THR A 54 -19.62 11.59 -15.75
C THR A 54 -19.83 10.08 -15.68
N GLU A 55 -18.81 9.28 -16.04
CA GLU A 55 -18.86 7.82 -16.04
C GLU A 55 -18.37 7.23 -14.71
N VAL A 56 -17.32 7.82 -14.12
CA VAL A 56 -16.66 7.28 -12.91
C VAL A 56 -16.85 8.14 -11.66
N GLY A 57 -17.55 9.27 -11.78
CA GLY A 57 -17.87 10.15 -10.66
C GLY A 57 -16.63 10.63 -9.91
N SER A 58 -16.67 10.56 -8.58
CA SER A 58 -15.58 11.00 -7.70
C SER A 58 -14.37 10.08 -7.68
N LEU A 59 -14.41 8.92 -8.33
CA LEU A 59 -13.26 7.99 -8.38
C LEU A 59 -12.08 8.62 -9.14
N ILE A 60 -12.35 9.40 -10.18
CA ILE A 60 -11.31 10.10 -10.96
C ILE A 60 -10.53 11.13 -10.14
N LEU A 61 -11.10 11.59 -9.02
CA LEU A 61 -10.44 12.51 -8.08
C LEU A 61 -9.41 11.81 -7.17
N ASN A 62 -9.35 10.49 -7.22
CA ASN A 62 -8.30 9.67 -6.61
C ASN A 62 -7.43 9.05 -7.73
N PRO A 63 -6.66 9.87 -8.48
CA PRO A 63 -6.01 9.44 -9.71
C PRO A 63 -4.96 8.35 -9.48
N ILE A 64 -4.28 8.33 -8.33
CA ILE A 64 -3.27 7.31 -8.06
C ILE A 64 -3.93 5.95 -7.84
N SER A 65 -5.03 5.88 -7.09
CA SER A 65 -5.76 4.62 -6.94
C SER A 65 -6.41 4.22 -8.25
N PHE A 66 -7.12 5.14 -8.90
CA PHE A 66 -7.89 4.86 -10.10
C PHE A 66 -7.00 4.34 -11.24
N TYR A 67 -5.95 5.07 -11.61
CA TYR A 67 -5.06 4.63 -12.68
C TYR A 67 -4.02 3.58 -12.23
N GLY A 68 -3.77 3.43 -10.93
CA GLY A 68 -2.81 2.46 -10.40
C GLY A 68 -3.38 1.07 -10.18
N LEU A 69 -4.64 0.97 -9.70
CA LEU A 69 -5.26 -0.28 -9.26
C LEU A 69 -6.51 -0.64 -10.08
N TRP A 70 -7.38 0.33 -10.38
CA TRP A 70 -8.73 0.00 -10.88
C TRP A 70 -8.77 -0.50 -12.32
N TRP A 71 -7.76 -0.18 -13.13
CA TRP A 71 -7.65 -0.67 -14.51
C TRP A 71 -7.65 -2.22 -14.60
N THR A 72 -7.22 -2.89 -13.54
CA THR A 72 -7.16 -4.36 -13.48
C THR A 72 -8.54 -4.99 -13.60
N TYR A 73 -9.59 -4.36 -13.08
CA TYR A 73 -10.97 -4.82 -13.24
C TYR A 73 -11.42 -4.84 -14.69
N SER A 74 -10.97 -3.88 -15.50
CA SER A 74 -11.27 -3.80 -16.93
C SER A 74 -10.44 -4.78 -17.77
N VAL A 75 -9.21 -5.09 -17.38
CA VAL A 75 -8.31 -5.93 -18.19
C VAL A 75 -8.42 -7.42 -17.88
N PHE A 76 -8.65 -7.77 -16.61
CA PHE A 76 -8.57 -9.15 -16.12
C PHE A 76 -9.93 -9.77 -15.80
N GLU A 77 -10.97 -8.93 -15.65
CA GLU A 77 -12.35 -9.34 -15.46
C GLU A 77 -12.48 -10.48 -14.41
N TYR A 78 -13.30 -11.49 -14.70
CA TYR A 78 -13.54 -12.63 -13.79
C TYR A 78 -12.54 -13.77 -13.94
N GLU A 79 -11.86 -13.87 -15.09
CA GLU A 79 -11.13 -15.07 -15.50
C GLU A 79 -9.74 -15.16 -14.84
N TYR A 80 -9.09 -14.03 -14.58
CA TYR A 80 -7.70 -14.00 -14.12
C TYR A 80 -7.57 -13.69 -12.62
N GLN A 81 -8.31 -14.41 -11.78
CA GLN A 81 -8.31 -14.22 -10.31
C GLN A 81 -6.91 -14.26 -9.68
N ILE A 82 -6.03 -15.11 -10.20
CA ILE A 82 -4.64 -15.22 -9.73
C ILE A 82 -3.87 -13.91 -9.82
N ILE A 83 -4.19 -13.03 -10.78
CA ILE A 83 -3.51 -11.75 -10.93
C ILE A 83 -3.89 -10.80 -9.80
N TYR A 84 -5.15 -10.79 -9.39
CA TYR A 84 -5.59 -10.02 -8.23
C TYR A 84 -4.88 -10.51 -6.96
N ASP A 85 -4.73 -11.82 -6.77
CA ASP A 85 -4.01 -12.38 -5.62
C ASP A 85 -2.52 -11.99 -5.63
N LEU A 86 -1.87 -12.03 -6.80
CA LEU A 86 -0.49 -11.57 -6.95
C LEU A 86 -0.34 -10.09 -6.59
N ILE A 87 -1.29 -9.25 -6.99
CA ILE A 87 -1.28 -7.83 -6.64
C ILE A 87 -1.47 -7.66 -5.12
N LYS A 88 -2.41 -8.38 -4.49
CA LYS A 88 -2.58 -8.33 -3.02
C LYS A 88 -1.27 -8.72 -2.31
N ILE A 89 -0.61 -9.78 -2.75
CA ILE A 89 0.67 -10.23 -2.19
C ILE A 89 1.73 -9.14 -2.32
N LEU A 90 1.89 -8.57 -3.53
CA LEU A 90 2.85 -7.51 -3.79
C LEU A 90 2.55 -6.26 -2.96
N SER A 91 1.30 -5.81 -2.93
CA SER A 91 0.87 -4.64 -2.15
C SER A 91 1.14 -4.81 -0.66
N ASN A 92 0.86 -5.99 -0.10
CA ASN A 92 1.13 -6.27 1.31
C ASN A 92 2.64 -6.39 1.59
N ALA A 93 3.41 -7.06 0.74
CA ALA A 93 4.87 -7.13 0.88
C ALA A 93 5.52 -5.75 0.81
N THR A 94 5.10 -4.91 -0.15
CA THR A 94 5.54 -3.52 -0.25
C THR A 94 5.16 -2.74 1.01
N SER A 95 3.93 -2.87 1.50
CA SER A 95 3.47 -2.18 2.70
C SER A 95 4.30 -2.54 3.92
N ILE A 96 4.57 -3.84 4.13
CA ILE A 96 5.42 -4.35 5.23
C ILE A 96 6.81 -3.73 5.16
N TYR A 97 7.41 -3.66 3.97
CA TYR A 97 8.72 -3.05 3.78
C TYR A 97 8.72 -1.55 4.10
N LEU A 98 7.76 -0.79 3.56
CA LEU A 98 7.66 0.65 3.77
C LEU A 98 7.43 1.01 5.25
N ILE A 99 6.56 0.27 5.92
CA ILE A 99 6.26 0.43 7.35
C ILE A 99 7.46 0.00 8.21
N PHE A 100 8.16 -1.07 7.82
CA PHE A 100 9.39 -1.49 8.49
C PHE A 100 10.45 -0.38 8.49
N ARG A 101 10.62 0.32 7.36
CA ARG A 101 11.55 1.46 7.26
C ARG A 101 11.16 2.58 8.22
N PHE A 102 9.86 2.90 8.31
CA PHE A 102 9.35 3.85 9.30
C PHE A 102 9.62 3.40 10.74
N PHE A 103 9.25 2.19 11.13
CA PHE A 103 9.47 1.74 12.51
C PHE A 103 10.95 1.63 12.88
N SER A 104 11.83 1.40 11.91
CA SER A 104 13.28 1.37 12.12
C SER A 104 13.86 2.73 12.56
N ASP A 105 13.11 3.82 12.39
CA ASP A 105 13.48 5.14 12.93
C ASP A 105 13.34 5.22 14.46
N TYR A 106 12.53 4.33 15.05
CA TYR A 106 12.06 4.40 16.45
C TYR A 106 12.34 3.14 17.27
N LEU A 107 12.45 1.98 16.63
CA LEU A 107 12.58 0.67 17.27
C LEU A 107 13.84 -0.05 16.77
N PRO A 108 14.45 -0.93 17.59
CA PRO A 108 15.46 -1.87 17.14
C PRO A 108 14.97 -2.70 15.95
N HIS A 109 15.87 -3.05 15.04
CA HIS A 109 15.57 -3.72 13.75
C HIS A 109 14.56 -4.87 13.86
N ASP A 110 14.77 -5.81 14.78
CA ASP A 110 13.89 -6.99 14.93
C ASP A 110 12.47 -6.60 15.38
N ARG A 111 12.36 -5.60 16.27
CA ARG A 111 11.08 -5.10 16.77
C ARG A 111 10.36 -4.26 15.73
N ALA A 112 11.09 -3.47 14.94
CA ALA A 112 10.55 -2.72 13.82
C ALA A 112 9.91 -3.63 12.78
N PHE A 113 10.53 -4.79 12.53
CA PHE A 113 9.98 -5.79 11.62
C PHE A 113 8.72 -6.46 12.18
N ILE A 114 8.73 -6.90 13.44
CA ILE A 114 7.52 -7.47 14.06
C ILE A 114 6.39 -6.42 14.07
N ALA A 115 6.71 -5.16 14.37
CA ALA A 115 5.73 -4.08 14.36
C ALA A 115 5.13 -3.85 12.96
N SER A 116 5.91 -3.95 11.88
CA SER A 116 5.37 -3.82 10.51
C SER A 116 4.52 -5.00 10.09
N LEU A 117 4.88 -6.23 10.48
CA LEU A 117 4.04 -7.41 10.28
C LEU A 117 2.71 -7.26 11.00
N ILE A 118 2.73 -6.88 12.29
CA ILE A 118 1.50 -6.63 13.04
C ILE A 118 0.70 -5.52 12.34
N PHE A 119 1.31 -4.38 12.03
CA PHE A 119 0.57 -3.28 11.40
C PHE A 119 -0.20 -3.69 10.14
N VAL A 120 0.41 -4.52 9.28
CA VAL A 120 -0.22 -4.94 8.01
C VAL A 120 -1.16 -6.14 8.18
N LEU A 121 -0.77 -7.13 8.99
CA LEU A 121 -1.51 -8.39 9.13
C LEU A 121 -2.52 -8.39 10.28
N TYR A 122 -2.56 -7.33 11.07
CA TYR A 122 -3.46 -7.26 12.22
C TYR A 122 -4.92 -7.17 11.71
N PRO A 123 -5.81 -8.05 12.20
CA PRO A 123 -7.19 -8.12 11.76
C PRO A 123 -8.00 -6.98 12.38
N LEU A 124 -7.74 -5.74 11.96
CA LEU A 124 -8.68 -4.65 12.18
C LEU A 124 -9.75 -4.72 11.10
N HIS A 125 -10.97 -4.45 11.53
CA HIS A 125 -12.22 -4.50 10.77
C HIS A 125 -12.05 -4.35 9.25
N ASP A 126 -12.68 -5.28 8.53
CA ASP A 126 -12.66 -5.52 7.09
C ASP A 126 -11.52 -6.41 6.60
N THR A 127 -11.84 -7.26 5.62
CA THR A 127 -10.97 -8.20 4.93
C THR A 127 -9.90 -7.50 4.08
N THR A 128 -9.35 -6.38 4.56
CA THR A 128 -8.49 -5.45 3.81
C THR A 128 -7.25 -6.09 3.22
N LEU A 129 -6.74 -7.14 3.88
CA LEU A 129 -5.66 -7.97 3.38
C LEU A 129 -6.06 -8.80 2.15
N TYR A 130 -7.31 -9.31 2.15
CA TYR A 130 -7.85 -10.29 1.21
C TYR A 130 -8.66 -9.65 0.07
N TRP A 131 -9.16 -8.44 0.28
CA TRP A 131 -10.09 -7.78 -0.62
C TRP A 131 -9.39 -6.73 -1.49
N TYR A 132 -9.38 -6.99 -2.79
CA TYR A 132 -8.64 -6.19 -3.78
C TYR A 132 -9.02 -4.70 -3.77
N MET A 133 -10.32 -4.35 -3.78
CA MET A 133 -10.77 -2.94 -3.76
C MET A 133 -10.21 -2.13 -2.59
N THR A 134 -9.91 -2.80 -1.48
CA THR A 134 -9.50 -2.16 -0.22
C THR A 134 -7.99 -2.09 -0.02
N LEU A 135 -7.18 -2.58 -0.97
CA LEU A 135 -5.71 -2.54 -0.88
C LEU A 135 -5.15 -1.13 -0.65
N GLN A 136 -5.82 -0.10 -1.17
CA GLN A 136 -5.47 1.30 -0.94
C GLN A 136 -5.46 1.68 0.55
N TYR A 137 -6.24 1.02 1.41
CA TYR A 137 -6.31 1.32 2.84
C TYR A 137 -5.07 0.86 3.61
N VAL A 138 -4.32 -0.11 3.09
CA VAL A 138 -3.02 -0.54 3.65
C VAL A 138 -1.88 0.22 2.98
N LEU A 139 -1.95 0.41 1.66
CA LEU A 139 -0.92 1.11 0.90
C LEU A 139 -0.80 2.59 1.27
N THR A 140 -1.91 3.31 1.46
CA THR A 140 -1.88 4.73 1.85
C THR A 140 -1.12 4.97 3.15
N PRO A 141 -1.45 4.32 4.29
CA PRO A 141 -0.64 4.46 5.50
C PRO A 141 0.81 4.07 5.27
N ALA A 142 1.08 2.96 4.57
CA ALA A 142 2.45 2.51 4.35
C ALA A 142 3.31 3.54 3.59
N ILE A 143 2.75 4.14 2.53
CA ILE A 143 3.41 5.18 1.73
C ILE A 143 3.62 6.45 2.56
N LEU A 144 2.64 6.90 3.33
CA LEU A 144 2.74 8.11 4.15
C LEU A 144 3.73 7.94 5.31
N LEU A 145 3.74 6.79 5.97
CA LEU A 145 4.72 6.45 7.00
C LEU A 145 6.14 6.39 6.40
N TYR A 146 6.31 5.82 5.22
CA TYR A 146 7.59 5.84 4.54
C TYR A 146 8.00 7.25 4.09
N ALA A 147 7.07 8.09 3.66
CA ALA A 147 7.36 9.49 3.36
C ALA A 147 7.91 10.21 4.59
N HIS A 148 7.34 9.96 5.77
CA HIS A 148 7.87 10.46 7.04
C HIS A 148 9.30 9.97 7.27
N HIS A 149 9.59 8.68 7.07
CA HIS A 149 10.95 8.13 7.15
C HIS A 149 11.94 8.87 6.25
N LEU A 150 11.56 9.12 4.99
CA LEU A 150 12.40 9.84 4.02
C LEU A 150 12.70 11.27 4.48
N ILE A 151 11.68 12.01 4.90
CA ILE A 151 11.83 13.40 5.36
C ILE A 151 12.72 13.45 6.61
N ARG A 152 12.52 12.54 7.56
CA ARG A 152 13.32 12.44 8.80
C ARG A 152 14.80 12.19 8.51
N ASN A 153 15.09 11.42 7.46
CA ASN A 153 16.45 11.08 7.02
C ASN A 153 16.98 12.04 5.94
N ASN A 154 16.56 13.31 5.97
CA ASN A 154 16.99 14.41 5.08
C ASN A 154 16.71 14.21 3.57
N GLN A 155 15.90 13.23 3.18
CA GLN A 155 15.46 13.03 1.80
C GLN A 155 14.15 13.78 1.53
N ILE A 156 14.17 15.09 1.77
CA ILE A 156 12.95 15.93 1.83
C ILE A 156 12.21 15.97 0.48
N GLN A 157 12.93 16.12 -0.64
CA GLN A 157 12.31 16.18 -1.97
C GLN A 157 11.58 14.87 -2.31
N THR A 158 12.24 13.74 -2.09
CA THR A 158 11.64 12.41 -2.30
C THR A 158 10.47 12.20 -1.35
N GLY A 159 10.62 12.55 -0.08
CA GLY A 159 9.56 12.44 0.91
C GLY A 159 8.33 13.31 0.58
N PHE A 160 8.52 14.52 0.06
CA PHE A 160 7.43 15.37 -0.43
C PHE A 160 6.67 14.69 -1.58
N PHE A 161 7.39 14.18 -2.59
CA PHE A 161 6.77 13.49 -3.72
C PHE A 161 5.99 12.23 -3.28
N VAL A 162 6.57 11.42 -2.40
CA VAL A 162 5.93 10.22 -1.84
C VAL A 162 4.72 10.59 -0.99
N THR A 163 4.77 11.69 -0.23
CA THR A 163 3.62 12.21 0.52
C THR A 163 2.46 12.58 -0.41
N THR A 164 2.76 13.26 -1.52
CA THR A 164 1.76 13.61 -2.53
C THR A 164 1.12 12.36 -3.11
N ILE A 165 1.92 11.36 -3.53
CA ILE A 165 1.39 10.08 -4.03
C ILE A 165 0.47 9.41 -3.00
N GLY A 166 0.92 9.28 -1.74
CA GLY A 166 0.11 8.68 -0.68
C GLY A 166 -1.17 9.45 -0.40
N SER A 167 -1.13 10.78 -0.54
CA SER A 167 -2.29 11.65 -0.34
C SER A 167 -3.36 11.49 -1.41
N PHE A 168 -2.94 11.27 -2.66
CA PHE A 168 -3.81 11.03 -3.81
C PHE A 168 -4.12 9.56 -4.06
N LEU A 169 -3.79 8.65 -3.12
CA LEU A 169 -4.12 7.22 -3.20
C LEU A 169 -5.38 6.86 -2.42
N SER A 170 -5.70 7.59 -1.35
CA SER A 170 -6.94 7.38 -0.59
C SER A 170 -7.34 8.65 0.16
N TYR A 171 -8.64 8.87 0.28
CA TYR A 171 -9.24 9.95 1.08
C TYR A 171 -8.93 9.85 2.58
N ALA A 172 -8.43 8.71 3.06
CA ALA A 172 -7.99 8.54 4.44
C ALA A 172 -6.65 9.26 4.75
N SER A 173 -6.04 9.93 3.78
CA SER A 173 -4.72 10.57 3.92
C SER A 173 -4.63 11.77 4.88
N PRO A 174 -5.64 12.66 5.06
CA PRO A 174 -5.49 13.83 5.91
C PRO A 174 -5.20 13.50 7.39
N PRO A 175 -5.88 12.54 8.04
CA PRO A 175 -5.52 12.09 9.39
C PRO A 175 -4.06 11.63 9.53
N TYR A 176 -3.56 10.86 8.56
CA TYR A 176 -2.17 10.39 8.56
C TYR A 176 -1.18 11.54 8.45
N VAL A 177 -1.38 12.43 7.46
CA VAL A 177 -0.50 13.58 7.25
C VAL A 177 -0.49 14.48 8.49
N PHE A 178 -1.65 14.71 9.11
CA PHE A 178 -1.76 15.49 10.34
C PHE A 178 -1.01 14.85 11.51
N GLY A 179 -1.22 13.56 11.78
CA GLY A 179 -0.53 12.82 12.85
C GLY A 179 0.98 12.82 12.67
N LEU A 180 1.46 12.59 11.43
CA LEU A 180 2.88 12.60 11.11
C LEU A 180 3.49 14.01 11.23
N ALA A 181 2.76 15.05 10.87
CA ALA A 181 3.19 16.43 11.08
C ALA A 181 3.37 16.76 12.58
N ILE A 182 2.48 16.25 13.44
CA ILE A 182 2.61 16.41 14.90
C ILE A 182 3.91 15.76 15.40
N ILE A 183 4.23 14.54 14.94
CA ILE A 183 5.49 13.86 15.31
C ILE A 183 6.69 14.73 14.98
N PHE A 184 6.75 15.30 13.77
CA PHE A 184 7.83 16.22 13.38
C PHE A 184 7.90 17.48 14.24
N LEU A 185 6.76 18.08 14.59
CA LEU A 185 6.72 19.26 15.44
C LEU A 185 7.26 18.96 16.85
N ILE A 186 6.91 17.80 17.40
CA ILE A 186 7.40 17.31 18.69
C ILE A 186 8.91 17.06 18.63
N GLU A 187 9.40 16.33 17.63
CA GLU A 187 10.84 16.05 17.47
C GLU A 187 11.68 17.32 17.29
N LYS A 188 11.20 18.31 16.51
CA LYS A 188 11.89 19.59 16.35
C LYS A 188 12.02 20.37 17.65
N ARG A 189 11.06 20.22 18.58
CA ARG A 189 11.16 20.82 19.91
C ARG A 189 12.19 20.10 20.77
N PHE A 190 12.24 18.76 20.72
CA PHE A 190 13.25 17.99 21.45
C PHE A 190 14.69 18.26 20.97
N LYS A 191 14.93 18.46 19.67
CA LYS A 191 16.28 18.79 19.16
C LYS A 191 16.77 20.20 19.53
N LYS A 192 15.90 21.06 20.08
CA LYS A 192 16.23 22.44 20.49
C LYS A 192 16.38 22.62 22.00
N ALA A 193 15.95 21.64 22.80
CA ALA A 193 16.04 21.64 24.26
C ALA A 193 17.34 20.96 24.71
#